data_AF-A0A6C0I8E6-F1
#
_entry.id   AF-A0A6C0I8E6-F1
#
_cell.length_a   1.000
_cell.length_b   1.000
_cell.length_c   1.000
_cell.angle_alpha   90.00
_cell.angle_beta   90.00
_cell.angle_gamma   90.00
#
_symmetry.space_group_name_H-M   'P 1'
#
loop_
_entity.id
_entity.type
_entity.pdbx_description
1 polymer ?
#
loop_
_entity_poly.entity_id
_entity_poly.type
_entity_poly.pdbx_seq_one_letter_code
_entity_poly.pdbx_strand_id
1 'polypeptide(L)'
;MSIAIVGYTGFVGSNLLQFYNFTDFYNSKNFKECIGKTFDQLFFCGVPAVKWYANKNPDEDWFVINEIIEILKTIKVNKFILISTIDVYEDCSLQYNEDYLCNYEINHTYGKNRYIFEKFIQDKFDNHHIIRLPALFGKGLKKNIIYDLINKNYSVVLTLNSSFQWYNLDWLKTDIDNVILQNIKVCNFFTEPIKTLEILNLFDYSQFQIDNKTEINYNLKTKYFNYQNTCKDTSGYTCKDTSGYIRSKNDVYNEIKKFIIFFKINKDNLVVSNICVKDISQLQFSCLLKLYGIKNIQIAPTTIINSWNDLQNIDLSIYKNNVYSFQSITYTLNELNVFNDKNDQLFNHIKNVIDIASKHNVHVLVFGCPKNRYINHENDNELTFIDFFKRIGDYCMSKKVIICIEPNSKKYGCNFLNTIHEVGNIVNKIDNQNIKMMIDIGNAIMENDNLNDIYQYTDILYNVDISTEFMKSFTNPHKSVYNLKHILNDIGYKHKINLEMLPLDLQDLRISLNFFINIFGS
;
A
#
# COMPACT_ATOMS: atom_id res chain seq x y z
N MET A 1 -9.86 7.06 20.16
CA MET A 1 -10.81 7.67 19.22
C MET A 1 -11.17 6.61 18.19
N SER A 2 -12.43 6.25 18.05
CA SER A 2 -12.90 5.25 17.08
C SER A 2 -13.13 5.92 15.73
N ILE A 3 -12.36 5.51 14.73
CA ILE A 3 -12.43 6.02 13.36
C ILE A 3 -12.76 4.85 12.43
N ALA A 4 -13.92 4.93 11.80
CA ALA A 4 -14.44 3.88 10.96
C ALA A 4 -14.40 4.26 9.48
N ILE A 5 -14.27 3.25 8.61
CA ILE A 5 -14.40 3.39 7.17
C ILE A 5 -15.35 2.35 6.58
N VAL A 6 -16.32 2.81 5.78
CA VAL A 6 -17.21 1.96 5.00
C VAL A 6 -16.80 2.03 3.53
N GLY A 7 -16.61 0.89 2.89
CA GLY A 7 -16.15 0.79 1.50
C GLY A 7 -14.62 0.77 1.35
N TYR A 8 -13.87 0.34 2.37
CA TYR A 8 -12.38 0.34 2.35
C TYR A 8 -11.76 -0.52 1.24
N THR A 9 -12.53 -1.44 0.65
CA THR A 9 -12.10 -2.27 -0.49
C THR A 9 -12.35 -1.62 -1.85
N GLY A 10 -13.12 -0.52 -1.89
CA GLY A 10 -13.42 0.25 -3.09
C GLY A 10 -12.31 1.25 -3.45
N PHE A 11 -12.37 1.86 -4.63
CA PHE A 11 -11.26 2.67 -5.17
C PHE A 11 -10.89 3.87 -4.30
N VAL A 12 -11.87 4.67 -3.87
CA VAL A 12 -11.62 5.82 -2.98
C VAL A 12 -11.27 5.33 -1.57
N GLY A 13 -12.07 4.40 -1.02
CA GLY A 13 -11.87 3.88 0.33
C GLY A 13 -10.49 3.28 0.54
N SER A 14 -9.97 2.52 -0.43
CA SER A 14 -8.62 1.97 -0.35
C SER A 14 -7.54 3.04 -0.36
N ASN A 15 -7.74 4.15 -1.09
CA ASN A 15 -6.80 5.27 -1.09
C ASN A 15 -6.83 6.06 0.22
N LEU A 16 -7.96 6.16 0.91
CA LEU A 16 -8.03 6.82 2.23
C LEU A 16 -7.21 6.08 3.30
N LEU A 17 -7.02 4.76 3.17
CA LEU A 17 -6.24 3.95 4.10
C LEU A 17 -4.77 4.40 4.21
N GLN A 18 -4.22 5.10 3.21
CA GLN A 18 -2.84 5.58 3.26
C GLN A 18 -2.68 6.89 4.04
N PHE A 19 -3.78 7.47 4.51
CA PHE A 19 -3.84 8.83 5.05
C PHE A 19 -4.40 8.94 6.47
N TYR A 20 -5.18 7.96 6.89
CA TYR A 20 -5.84 7.93 8.20
C TYR A 20 -5.71 6.54 8.83
N ASN A 21 -5.42 6.49 10.12
CA ASN A 21 -5.46 5.23 10.88
C ASN A 21 -6.93 4.91 11.21
N PHE A 22 -7.39 3.73 10.80
CA PHE A 22 -8.75 3.28 11.03
C PHE A 22 -8.78 2.16 12.07
N THR A 23 -9.75 2.22 12.97
CA THR A 23 -10.00 1.19 13.99
C THR A 23 -11.04 0.17 13.53
N ASP A 24 -11.96 0.60 12.66
CA ASP A 24 -13.12 -0.19 12.25
C ASP A 24 -13.27 -0.19 10.71
N PHE A 25 -13.40 -1.38 10.13
CA PHE A 25 -13.39 -1.60 8.68
C PHE A 25 -14.67 -2.29 8.22
N TYR A 26 -15.45 -1.62 7.37
CA TYR A 26 -16.69 -2.16 6.81
C TYR A 26 -16.70 -2.14 5.29
N ASN A 27 -17.26 -3.18 4.68
CA ASN A 27 -17.56 -3.31 3.27
C ASN A 27 -18.99 -3.87 3.11
N SER A 28 -19.45 -4.10 1.88
CA SER A 28 -20.81 -4.57 1.63
C SER A 28 -21.17 -5.91 2.30
N LYS A 29 -20.18 -6.74 2.66
CA LYS A 29 -20.40 -8.05 3.28
C LYS A 29 -20.61 -7.97 4.79
N ASN A 30 -19.99 -7.01 5.46
CA ASN A 30 -19.97 -6.93 6.93
C ASN A 30 -20.54 -5.62 7.48
N PHE A 31 -21.08 -4.72 6.65
CA PHE A 31 -21.60 -3.44 7.12
C PHE A 31 -22.72 -3.58 8.18
N LYS A 32 -23.49 -4.67 8.16
CA LYS A 32 -24.50 -4.99 9.20
C LYS A 32 -23.91 -5.13 10.60
N GLU A 33 -22.61 -5.43 10.74
CA GLU A 33 -21.92 -5.51 12.03
C GLU A 33 -21.78 -4.15 12.73
N CYS A 34 -22.07 -3.03 12.04
CA CYS A 34 -22.03 -1.71 12.66
C CYS A 34 -23.33 -1.29 13.36
N ILE A 35 -24.41 -2.08 13.28
CA ILE A 35 -25.71 -1.76 13.89
C ILE A 35 -25.54 -1.43 15.38
N GLY A 36 -26.09 -0.29 15.79
CA GLY A 36 -26.05 0.18 17.19
C GLY A 36 -24.69 0.69 17.67
N LYS A 37 -23.64 0.69 16.84
CA LYS A 37 -22.32 1.19 17.22
C LYS A 37 -22.27 2.73 17.23
N THR A 38 -21.27 3.25 17.95
CA THR A 38 -20.95 4.68 18.02
C THR A 38 -19.53 4.91 17.52
N PHE A 39 -19.33 5.94 16.70
CA PHE A 39 -18.03 6.31 16.14
C PHE A 39 -17.72 7.79 16.39
N ASP A 40 -16.46 8.12 16.65
CA ASP A 40 -16.03 9.52 16.73
C ASP A 40 -15.97 10.13 15.32
N GLN A 41 -15.53 9.35 14.34
CA GLN A 41 -15.47 9.74 12.94
C GLN A 41 -15.78 8.56 12.02
N LEU A 42 -16.58 8.79 10.98
CA LEU A 42 -16.94 7.78 9.98
C LEU A 42 -16.69 8.31 8.56
N PHE A 43 -15.84 7.64 7.81
CA PHE A 43 -15.67 7.86 6.37
C PHE A 43 -16.56 6.88 5.60
N PHE A 44 -17.50 7.40 4.83
CA PHE A 44 -18.46 6.62 4.07
C PHE A 44 -18.17 6.69 2.57
N CYS A 45 -17.60 5.61 2.03
CA CYS A 45 -17.36 5.37 0.61
C CYS A 45 -18.17 4.17 0.09
N GLY A 46 -19.22 3.77 0.81
CA GLY A 46 -19.92 2.48 0.65
C GLY A 46 -21.05 2.46 -0.37
N VAL A 47 -21.43 3.60 -0.96
CA VAL A 47 -22.51 3.64 -1.97
C VAL A 47 -22.03 2.97 -3.27
N PRO A 48 -22.83 2.09 -3.91
CA PRO A 48 -22.47 1.51 -5.20
C PRO A 48 -22.12 2.57 -6.25
N ALA A 49 -21.01 2.38 -6.97
CA ALA A 49 -20.45 3.37 -7.91
C ALA A 49 -20.57 2.96 -9.40
N VAL A 50 -21.43 1.98 -9.72
CA VAL A 50 -21.55 1.44 -11.08
C VAL A 50 -22.72 2.11 -11.81
N LYS A 51 -22.47 3.30 -12.38
CA LYS A 51 -23.47 4.15 -13.06
C LYS A 51 -24.36 3.40 -14.05
N TRP A 52 -23.76 2.61 -14.95
CA TRP A 52 -24.53 1.85 -15.96
C TRP A 52 -25.49 0.85 -15.33
N TYR A 53 -25.09 0.20 -14.22
CA TYR A 53 -25.90 -0.80 -13.54
C TYR A 53 -27.08 -0.14 -12.83
N ALA A 54 -26.82 0.96 -12.11
CA ALA A 54 -27.87 1.72 -11.42
C ALA A 54 -28.93 2.26 -12.39
N ASN A 55 -28.51 2.74 -13.56
CA ASN A 55 -29.44 3.22 -14.58
C ASN A 55 -30.21 2.06 -15.26
N LYS A 56 -29.62 0.87 -15.35
CA LYS A 56 -30.27 -0.33 -15.91
C LYS A 56 -31.22 -1.00 -14.92
N ASN A 57 -30.89 -1.01 -13.63
CA ASN A 57 -31.61 -1.70 -12.55
C ASN A 57 -31.94 -0.70 -11.42
N PRO A 58 -32.87 0.24 -11.66
CA PRO A 58 -33.11 1.36 -10.74
C PRO A 58 -33.64 0.93 -9.36
N ASP A 59 -34.54 -0.05 -9.32
CA ASP A 59 -35.15 -0.53 -8.07
C ASP A 59 -34.13 -1.26 -7.18
N GLU A 60 -33.24 -2.05 -7.80
CA GLU A 60 -32.17 -2.74 -7.08
C GLU A 60 -31.16 -1.76 -6.49
N ASP A 61 -30.80 -0.71 -7.25
CA ASP A 61 -29.91 0.33 -6.76
C ASP A 61 -30.51 1.09 -5.57
N TRP A 62 -31.80 1.43 -5.66
CA TRP A 62 -32.52 2.04 -4.53
C TRP A 62 -32.62 1.10 -3.33
N PHE A 63 -32.91 -0.19 -3.55
CA PHE A 63 -32.99 -1.18 -2.47
C PHE A 63 -31.69 -1.24 -1.66
N VAL A 64 -30.54 -1.30 -2.33
CA VAL A 64 -29.22 -1.31 -1.66
C VAL A 64 -28.98 -0.02 -0.88
N ILE A 65 -29.34 1.14 -1.44
CA ILE A 65 -29.21 2.43 -0.75
C ILE A 65 -30.14 2.48 0.48
N ASN A 66 -31.35 1.96 0.36
CA ASN A 66 -32.30 1.91 1.48
C ASN A 66 -31.81 0.97 2.60
N GLU A 67 -31.25 -0.20 2.28
CA GLU A 67 -30.61 -1.06 3.29
C GLU A 67 -29.48 -0.33 4.04
N ILE A 68 -28.66 0.44 3.31
CA ILE A 68 -27.60 1.26 3.92
C ILE A 68 -28.21 2.31 4.85
N ILE A 69 -29.27 3.01 4.41
CA ILE A 69 -29.98 4.02 5.20
C ILE A 69 -30.52 3.43 6.50
N GLU A 70 -31.15 2.25 6.45
CA GLU A 70 -31.70 1.59 7.64
C GLU A 70 -30.61 1.27 8.67
N ILE A 71 -29.44 0.80 8.22
CA ILE A 71 -28.30 0.57 9.11
C ILE A 71 -27.81 1.90 9.70
N LEU A 72 -27.64 2.94 8.86
CA LEU A 72 -27.16 4.25 9.29
C LEU A 72 -28.11 4.96 10.27
N LYS A 73 -29.42 4.68 10.22
CA LYS A 73 -30.37 5.17 11.23
C LYS A 73 -30.04 4.68 12.63
N THR A 74 -29.45 3.49 12.76
CA THR A 74 -29.15 2.83 14.04
C THR A 74 -27.82 3.24 14.68
N ILE A 75 -26.92 3.87 13.92
CA ILE A 75 -25.59 4.23 14.43
C ILE A 75 -25.54 5.67 14.95
N LYS A 76 -24.57 5.95 15.82
CA LYS A 76 -24.24 7.31 16.26
C LYS A 76 -22.85 7.70 15.75
N VAL A 77 -22.72 8.90 15.21
CA VAL A 77 -21.46 9.39 14.64
C VAL A 77 -21.27 10.86 15.03
N ASN A 78 -20.12 11.20 15.61
CA ASN A 78 -19.81 12.59 15.95
C ASN A 78 -19.34 13.41 14.74
N LYS A 79 -18.63 12.81 13.78
CA LYS A 79 -18.28 13.45 12.49
C LYS A 79 -18.45 12.49 11.32
N PHE A 80 -19.34 12.84 10.39
CA PHE A 80 -19.64 12.02 9.22
C PHE A 80 -18.99 12.60 7.96
N ILE A 81 -18.20 11.82 7.24
CA ILE A 81 -17.57 12.23 5.97
C ILE A 81 -18.11 11.34 4.86
N LEU A 82 -18.96 11.89 3.99
CA LEU A 82 -19.51 11.19 2.83
C LEU A 82 -18.65 11.47 1.60
N ILE A 83 -18.20 10.41 0.93
CA ILE A 83 -17.71 10.51 -0.45
C ILE A 83 -18.89 10.32 -1.40
N SER A 84 -19.21 11.39 -2.12
CA SER A 84 -20.25 11.47 -3.13
C SER A 84 -19.64 11.70 -4.53
N THR A 85 -20.47 12.05 -5.51
CA THR A 85 -20.13 12.06 -6.93
C THR A 85 -20.61 13.33 -7.62
N ILE A 86 -19.88 13.71 -8.68
CA ILE A 86 -20.28 14.75 -9.63
C ILE A 86 -21.63 14.49 -10.30
N ASP A 87 -22.06 13.22 -10.40
CA ASP A 87 -23.30 12.85 -11.09
C ASP A 87 -24.58 13.26 -10.33
N VAL A 88 -24.48 13.87 -9.14
CA VAL A 88 -25.66 14.44 -8.46
C VAL A 88 -26.23 15.64 -9.18
N TYR A 89 -25.43 16.34 -9.99
CA TYR A 89 -25.88 17.36 -10.91
C TYR A 89 -26.46 16.69 -12.16
N GLU A 90 -27.63 17.14 -12.58
CA GLU A 90 -28.36 16.65 -13.75
C GLU A 90 -27.68 17.02 -15.08
N ASP A 91 -26.95 18.14 -15.10
CA ASP A 91 -26.19 18.61 -16.26
C ASP A 91 -24.79 19.06 -15.82
N CYS A 92 -23.79 18.22 -16.12
CA CYS A 92 -22.40 18.48 -15.79
C CYS A 92 -21.72 19.47 -16.74
N SER A 93 -22.36 19.90 -17.83
CA SER A 93 -21.79 20.84 -18.80
C SER A 93 -21.91 22.31 -18.38
N LEU A 94 -22.77 22.55 -17.38
CA LEU A 94 -23.01 23.85 -16.81
C LEU A 94 -22.00 24.18 -15.70
N GLN A 95 -21.94 25.45 -15.31
CA GLN A 95 -20.99 25.96 -14.32
C GLN A 95 -21.57 26.01 -12.91
N TYR A 96 -22.41 25.03 -12.56
CA TYR A 96 -22.98 24.93 -11.22
C TYR A 96 -21.91 24.66 -10.17
N ASN A 97 -22.17 25.15 -8.95
CA ASN A 97 -21.37 24.89 -7.76
C ASN A 97 -22.27 24.41 -6.62
N GLU A 98 -21.76 24.38 -5.40
CA GLU A 98 -22.46 23.87 -4.22
C GLU A 98 -23.72 24.66 -3.82
N ASP A 99 -23.91 25.89 -4.30
CA ASP A 99 -25.13 26.69 -4.07
C ASP A 99 -26.29 26.27 -4.96
N TYR A 100 -26.03 25.50 -6.01
CA TYR A 100 -27.05 25.03 -6.92
C TYR A 100 -27.91 23.93 -6.27
N LEU A 101 -29.23 24.10 -6.33
CA LEU A 101 -30.19 23.10 -5.90
C LEU A 101 -30.44 22.10 -7.05
N CYS A 102 -29.77 20.95 -6.99
CA CYS A 102 -29.91 19.89 -7.99
C CYS A 102 -31.38 19.43 -8.14
N ASN A 103 -31.87 19.34 -9.38
CA ASN A 103 -33.15 18.74 -9.69
C ASN A 103 -33.00 17.23 -9.93
N TYR A 104 -33.12 16.46 -8.86
CA TYR A 104 -32.97 15.01 -8.92
C TYR A 104 -34.10 14.30 -9.69
N GLU A 105 -35.23 14.95 -9.97
CA GLU A 105 -36.37 14.32 -10.68
C GLU A 105 -36.09 14.13 -12.17
N ILE A 106 -35.33 15.06 -12.77
CA ILE A 106 -34.92 15.00 -14.18
C ILE A 106 -33.54 14.37 -14.38
N ASN A 107 -32.82 14.08 -13.29
CA ASN A 107 -31.53 13.41 -13.35
C ASN A 107 -31.70 11.90 -13.62
N HIS A 108 -30.66 11.26 -14.14
CA HIS A 108 -30.63 9.81 -14.27
C HIS A 108 -30.62 9.13 -12.88
N THR A 109 -31.11 7.90 -12.80
CA THR A 109 -31.25 7.13 -11.54
C THR A 109 -30.02 7.17 -10.65
N TYR A 110 -28.83 6.95 -11.23
CA TYR A 110 -27.60 6.93 -10.46
C TYR A 110 -27.38 8.23 -9.66
N GLY A 111 -27.56 9.38 -10.29
CA GLY A 111 -27.38 10.71 -9.71
C GLY A 111 -28.48 11.06 -8.73
N LYS A 112 -29.73 10.78 -9.13
CA LYS A 112 -30.92 10.93 -8.28
C LYS A 112 -30.76 10.25 -6.93
N ASN A 113 -30.46 8.95 -6.92
CA ASN A 113 -30.38 8.19 -5.68
C ASN A 113 -29.20 8.65 -4.80
N ARG A 114 -28.13 9.19 -5.40
CA ARG A 114 -26.95 9.68 -4.68
C ARG A 114 -27.27 11.01 -4.02
N TYR A 115 -27.97 11.89 -4.71
CA TYR A 115 -28.47 13.14 -4.15
C TYR A 115 -29.47 12.91 -3.01
N ILE A 116 -30.40 11.96 -3.15
CA ILE A 116 -31.32 11.58 -2.07
C ILE A 116 -30.55 11.05 -0.86
N PHE A 117 -29.51 10.23 -1.08
CA PHE A 117 -28.65 9.77 -0.01
C PHE A 117 -27.88 10.90 0.67
N GLU A 118 -27.36 11.88 -0.08
CA GLU A 118 -26.76 13.10 0.48
C GLU A 118 -27.74 13.84 1.41
N LYS A 119 -29.01 13.97 1.01
CA LYS A 119 -30.06 14.62 1.82
C LYS A 119 -30.32 13.88 3.13
N PHE A 120 -30.44 12.55 3.07
CA PHE A 120 -30.55 11.75 4.28
C PHE A 120 -29.37 11.98 5.25
N ILE A 121 -28.13 12.06 4.75
CA ILE A 121 -26.96 12.32 5.59
C ILE A 121 -27.02 13.73 6.20
N GLN A 122 -27.41 14.74 5.41
CA GLN A 122 -27.58 16.12 5.89
C GLN A 122 -28.60 16.19 7.04
N ASP A 123 -29.70 15.46 6.92
CA ASP A 123 -30.79 15.45 7.92
C ASP A 123 -30.43 14.63 9.17
N LYS A 124 -29.65 13.55 9.03
CA LYS A 124 -29.34 12.61 10.11
C LYS A 124 -28.17 13.06 10.99
N PHE A 125 -27.14 13.69 10.42
CA PHE A 125 -25.88 13.96 11.10
C PHE A 125 -25.54 15.45 11.07
N ASP A 126 -25.65 16.17 12.19
CA ASP A 126 -25.39 17.63 12.26
C ASP A 126 -23.97 17.99 11.80
N ASN A 127 -22.99 17.19 12.22
CA ASN A 127 -21.59 17.36 11.87
C ASN A 127 -21.22 16.44 10.70
N HIS A 128 -21.69 16.80 9.51
CA HIS A 128 -21.37 16.12 8.25
C HIS A 128 -20.48 16.96 7.33
N HIS A 129 -19.74 16.26 6.47
CA HIS A 129 -19.00 16.81 5.33
C HIS A 129 -19.25 15.90 4.12
N ILE A 130 -19.79 16.45 3.04
CA ILE A 130 -20.10 15.74 1.80
C ILE A 130 -19.12 16.22 0.73
N ILE A 131 -18.32 15.29 0.20
CA ILE A 131 -17.31 15.58 -0.81
C ILE A 131 -17.75 14.97 -2.14
N ARG A 132 -18.05 15.80 -3.12
CA ARG A 132 -18.44 15.37 -4.47
C ARG A 132 -17.19 15.25 -5.33
N LEU A 133 -16.88 14.03 -5.78
CA LEU A 133 -15.70 13.73 -6.59
C LEU A 133 -16.05 13.61 -8.09
N PRO A 134 -15.18 14.09 -9.01
CA PRO A 134 -15.34 13.96 -10.46
C PRO A 134 -14.76 12.62 -10.95
N ALA A 135 -14.32 12.53 -12.21
CA ALA A 135 -13.57 11.36 -12.67
C ALA A 135 -12.25 11.23 -11.89
N LEU A 136 -11.84 9.99 -11.60
CA LEU A 136 -10.77 9.71 -10.65
C LEU A 136 -9.60 8.98 -11.31
N PHE A 137 -8.38 9.29 -10.87
CA PHE A 137 -7.19 8.49 -11.12
C PHE A 137 -6.30 8.42 -9.87
N GLY A 138 -5.45 7.40 -9.79
CA GLY A 138 -4.63 7.13 -8.61
C GLY A 138 -4.36 5.64 -8.41
N LYS A 139 -3.70 5.31 -7.31
CA LYS A 139 -3.28 3.93 -6.99
C LYS A 139 -4.50 3.01 -6.90
N GLY A 140 -4.41 1.82 -7.51
CA GLY A 140 -5.53 0.87 -7.58
C GLY A 140 -6.55 1.14 -8.69
N LEU A 141 -6.24 1.98 -9.68
CA LEU A 141 -7.09 2.22 -10.85
C LEU A 141 -7.31 0.92 -11.66
N LYS A 142 -8.55 0.68 -12.11
CA LYS A 142 -8.96 -0.56 -12.79
C LYS A 142 -9.85 -0.38 -14.02
N LYS A 143 -10.29 0.84 -14.30
CA LYS A 143 -11.24 1.19 -15.37
C LYS A 143 -11.12 2.66 -15.67
N ASN A 144 -11.69 3.10 -16.79
CA ASN A 144 -11.64 4.44 -17.39
C ASN A 144 -10.60 4.54 -18.51
N ILE A 145 -10.71 5.61 -19.30
CA ILE A 145 -9.86 5.86 -20.45
C ILE A 145 -8.35 5.84 -20.11
N ILE A 146 -7.93 6.37 -18.96
CA ILE A 146 -6.52 6.34 -18.54
C ILE A 146 -6.06 4.90 -18.33
N TYR A 147 -6.86 4.07 -17.65
CA TYR A 147 -6.55 2.65 -17.47
C TYR A 147 -6.53 1.90 -18.80
N ASP A 148 -7.51 2.14 -19.66
CA ASP A 148 -7.65 1.46 -20.94
C ASP A 148 -6.49 1.81 -21.89
N LEU A 149 -6.01 3.06 -21.86
CA LEU A 149 -4.84 3.50 -22.60
C LEU A 149 -3.53 2.90 -22.07
N ILE A 150 -3.35 2.84 -20.74
CA ILE A 150 -2.16 2.21 -20.14
C ILE A 150 -2.07 0.73 -20.53
N ASN A 151 -3.20 0.01 -20.52
CA ASN A 151 -3.26 -1.42 -20.79
C ASN A 151 -3.53 -1.79 -22.25
N LYS A 152 -3.63 -0.81 -23.16
CA LYS A 152 -3.89 -1.02 -24.59
C LYS A 152 -5.20 -1.78 -24.87
N ASN A 153 -6.26 -1.44 -24.14
CA ASN A 153 -7.60 -2.03 -24.32
C ASN A 153 -8.28 -1.45 -25.57
N TYR A 154 -7.90 -1.92 -26.76
CA TYR A 154 -8.35 -1.39 -28.05
C TYR A 154 -9.86 -1.57 -28.35
N SER A 155 -10.60 -2.28 -27.49
CA SER A 155 -12.06 -2.41 -27.61
C SER A 155 -12.81 -1.13 -27.20
N VAL A 156 -12.15 -0.19 -26.53
CA VAL A 156 -12.76 1.07 -26.10
C VAL A 156 -12.76 2.06 -27.26
N VAL A 157 -13.91 2.70 -27.48
CA VAL A 157 -14.08 3.78 -28.45
C VAL A 157 -13.77 5.12 -27.78
N LEU A 158 -12.92 5.92 -28.42
CA LEU A 158 -12.47 7.21 -27.93
C LEU A 158 -13.31 8.36 -28.52
N THR A 159 -13.71 9.30 -27.67
CA THR A 159 -14.38 10.55 -28.06
C THR A 159 -13.41 11.72 -27.86
N LEU A 160 -12.77 12.21 -28.92
CA LEU A 160 -11.64 13.15 -28.82
C LEU A 160 -12.02 14.51 -28.23
N ASN A 161 -13.21 15.00 -28.59
CA ASN A 161 -13.68 16.34 -28.24
C ASN A 161 -14.25 16.42 -26.81
N SER A 162 -14.59 15.27 -26.21
CA SER A 162 -15.14 15.23 -24.84
C SER A 162 -14.14 15.79 -23.83
N SER A 163 -14.64 16.54 -22.87
CA SER A 163 -13.87 17.17 -21.79
C SER A 163 -14.35 16.69 -20.42
N PHE A 164 -13.41 16.24 -19.58
CA PHE A 164 -13.71 15.69 -18.26
C PHE A 164 -12.86 16.36 -17.18
N GLN A 165 -13.41 16.40 -15.96
CA GLN A 165 -12.70 16.87 -14.76
C GLN A 165 -12.09 15.66 -14.05
N TRP A 166 -10.79 15.71 -13.76
CA TRP A 166 -10.00 14.57 -13.28
C TRP A 166 -9.35 14.88 -11.94
N TYR A 167 -9.62 14.07 -10.93
CA TYR A 167 -9.07 14.23 -9.58
C TYR A 167 -8.07 13.13 -9.24
N ASN A 168 -6.89 13.54 -8.77
CA ASN A 168 -5.88 12.62 -8.26
C ASN A 168 -6.21 12.24 -6.81
N LEU A 169 -6.37 10.94 -6.54
CA LEU A 169 -6.68 10.46 -5.19
C LEU A 169 -5.54 10.70 -4.18
N ASP A 170 -4.32 11.01 -4.62
CA ASP A 170 -3.25 11.41 -3.70
C ASP A 170 -3.48 12.80 -3.06
N TRP A 171 -4.46 13.58 -3.53
CA TRP A 171 -4.85 14.86 -2.94
C TRP A 171 -5.88 14.76 -1.81
N LEU A 172 -6.54 13.59 -1.67
CA LEU A 172 -7.68 13.40 -0.76
C LEU A 172 -7.40 13.89 0.65
N LYS A 173 -6.25 13.53 1.24
CA LYS A 173 -5.93 13.91 2.62
C LYS A 173 -5.98 15.41 2.82
N THR A 174 -5.19 16.14 2.02
CA THR A 174 -5.05 17.59 2.13
C THR A 174 -6.40 18.28 1.94
N ASP A 175 -7.14 17.89 0.91
CA ASP A 175 -8.39 18.57 0.58
C ASP A 175 -9.51 18.25 1.59
N ILE A 176 -9.62 16.99 2.05
CA ILE A 176 -10.59 16.60 3.08
C ILE A 176 -10.26 17.25 4.43
N ASP A 177 -8.99 17.25 4.84
CA ASP A 177 -8.58 17.87 6.09
C ASP A 177 -8.90 19.38 6.09
N ASN A 178 -8.74 20.06 4.93
CA ASN A 178 -9.14 21.45 4.76
C ASN A 178 -10.66 21.65 4.85
N VAL A 179 -11.47 20.79 4.22
CA VAL A 179 -12.94 20.82 4.31
C VAL A 179 -13.40 20.70 5.76
N ILE A 180 -12.81 19.76 6.50
CA ILE A 180 -13.13 19.53 7.92
C ILE A 180 -12.72 20.74 8.76
N LEU A 181 -11.50 21.26 8.56
CA LEU A 181 -10.96 22.39 9.32
C LEU A 181 -11.77 23.67 9.12
N GLN A 182 -12.29 23.90 7.91
CA GLN A 182 -13.15 25.04 7.58
C GLN A 182 -14.64 24.78 7.86
N ASN A 183 -14.99 23.61 8.41
CA ASN A 183 -16.36 23.17 8.67
C ASN A 183 -17.30 23.27 7.44
N ILE A 184 -16.78 22.95 6.25
CA ILE A 184 -17.53 22.99 4.99
C ILE A 184 -18.45 21.77 4.91
N LYS A 185 -19.76 21.99 4.75
CA LYS A 185 -20.78 20.91 4.79
C LYS A 185 -20.88 20.12 3.49
N VAL A 186 -20.77 20.79 2.35
CA VAL A 186 -20.76 20.18 1.01
C VAL A 186 -19.66 20.84 0.21
N CYS A 187 -18.83 20.06 -0.47
CA CYS A 187 -17.76 20.58 -1.30
C CYS A 187 -17.55 19.75 -2.57
N ASN A 188 -17.40 20.43 -3.69
CA ASN A 188 -17.01 19.86 -4.97
C ASN A 188 -15.49 19.85 -5.10
N PHE A 189 -14.87 18.68 -5.33
CA PHE A 189 -13.44 18.59 -5.64
C PHE A 189 -13.22 18.60 -7.15
N PHE A 190 -13.73 19.64 -7.81
CA PHE A 190 -13.78 19.71 -9.26
C PHE A 190 -12.59 20.51 -9.79
N THR A 191 -11.79 19.86 -10.63
CA THR A 191 -10.61 20.44 -11.28
C THR A 191 -11.01 21.11 -12.58
N GLU A 192 -10.12 21.91 -13.16
CA GLU A 192 -10.35 22.39 -14.52
C GLU A 192 -10.52 21.20 -15.50
N PRO A 193 -11.49 21.27 -16.44
CA PRO A 193 -11.72 20.22 -17.43
C PRO A 193 -10.54 20.05 -18.38
N ILE A 194 -10.26 18.80 -18.76
CA ILE A 194 -9.24 18.43 -19.74
C ILE A 194 -9.92 17.74 -20.90
N LYS A 195 -9.62 18.18 -22.13
CA LYS A 195 -10.07 17.47 -23.32
C LYS A 195 -9.42 16.09 -23.40
N THR A 196 -10.20 15.12 -23.86
CA THR A 196 -9.72 13.75 -24.07
C THR A 196 -8.50 13.73 -24.98
N LEU A 197 -8.53 14.52 -26.07
CA LEU A 197 -7.38 14.68 -26.96
C LEU A 197 -6.09 15.12 -26.26
N GLU A 198 -6.18 15.98 -25.24
CA GLU A 198 -4.99 16.41 -24.50
C GLU A 198 -4.39 15.23 -23.71
N ILE A 199 -5.23 14.44 -23.03
CA ILE A 199 -4.77 13.23 -22.30
C ILE A 199 -4.16 12.21 -23.27
N LEU A 200 -4.74 12.05 -24.45
CA LEU A 200 -4.26 11.12 -25.47
C LEU A 200 -2.83 11.43 -25.94
N ASN A 201 -2.36 12.68 -25.85
CA ASN A 201 -0.98 13.04 -26.17
C ASN A 201 0.07 12.37 -25.25
N LEU A 202 -0.36 11.78 -24.13
CA LEU A 202 0.50 10.99 -23.23
C LEU A 202 0.63 9.51 -23.66
N PHE A 203 -0.05 9.09 -24.73
CA PHE A 203 -0.18 7.70 -25.13
C PHE A 203 -0.02 7.52 -26.64
N ASP A 204 0.37 6.31 -27.06
CA ASP A 204 0.16 5.87 -28.44
C ASP A 204 -1.27 5.31 -28.55
N TYR A 205 -2.15 6.09 -29.17
CA TYR A 205 -3.56 5.76 -29.34
C TYR A 205 -3.94 5.45 -30.81
N SER A 206 -2.94 5.26 -31.69
CA SER A 206 -3.13 5.10 -33.14
C SER A 206 -4.05 3.92 -33.54
N GLN A 207 -4.13 2.88 -32.71
CA GLN A 207 -4.94 1.69 -32.96
C GLN A 207 -6.33 1.75 -32.33
N PHE A 208 -6.67 2.80 -31.58
CA PHE A 208 -7.98 2.92 -30.96
C PHE A 208 -9.02 3.40 -31.97
N GLN A 209 -10.24 2.88 -31.83
CA GLN A 209 -11.38 3.37 -32.58
C GLN A 209 -11.79 4.74 -32.05
N ILE A 210 -12.17 5.64 -32.96
CA ILE A 210 -12.59 7.00 -32.63
C ILE A 210 -14.03 7.18 -33.11
N ASP A 211 -14.90 7.65 -32.21
CA ASP A 211 -16.25 8.09 -32.55
C ASP A 211 -16.53 9.43 -31.83
N ASN A 212 -16.84 10.47 -32.60
CA ASN A 212 -17.12 11.80 -32.08
C ASN A 212 -18.62 12.17 -32.18
N LYS A 213 -19.52 11.18 -32.38
CA LYS A 213 -20.97 11.44 -32.48
C LYS A 213 -21.58 11.99 -31.18
N THR A 214 -21.07 11.56 -30.03
CA THR A 214 -21.57 12.00 -28.72
C THR A 214 -20.43 12.58 -27.91
N GLU A 215 -20.50 13.88 -27.65
CA GLU A 215 -19.53 14.62 -26.86
C GLU A 215 -20.05 14.80 -25.43
N ILE A 216 -19.19 14.56 -24.44
CA ILE A 216 -19.49 14.82 -23.03
C ILE A 216 -18.55 15.92 -22.56
N ASN A 217 -19.12 17.00 -22.03
CA ASN A 217 -18.36 18.14 -21.52
C ASN A 217 -18.72 18.40 -20.07
N TYR A 218 -17.73 18.30 -19.19
CA TYR A 218 -17.87 18.65 -17.77
C TYR A 218 -17.28 20.04 -17.53
N ASN A 219 -17.94 20.87 -16.72
CA ASN A 219 -17.56 22.26 -16.47
C ASN A 219 -18.03 22.76 -15.08
N LEU A 220 -18.33 21.85 -14.17
CA LEU A 220 -18.85 22.19 -12.85
C LEU A 220 -17.76 22.85 -12.00
N LYS A 221 -18.17 23.72 -11.08
CA LYS A 221 -17.29 24.58 -10.29
C LYS A 221 -17.37 24.23 -8.81
N THR A 222 -16.47 24.79 -8.03
CA THR A 222 -16.62 24.93 -6.58
C THR A 222 -16.66 26.40 -6.20
N LYS A 223 -17.41 26.77 -5.16
CA LYS A 223 -17.29 28.09 -4.53
C LYS A 223 -16.11 28.17 -3.55
N TYR A 224 -15.48 27.04 -3.23
CA TYR A 224 -14.40 26.91 -2.26
C TYR A 224 -12.99 26.87 -2.87
N PHE A 225 -12.85 27.24 -4.15
CA PHE A 225 -11.57 27.24 -4.87
C PHE A 225 -10.44 27.95 -4.11
N ASN A 226 -10.73 29.10 -3.48
CA ASN A 226 -9.76 29.86 -2.68
C ASN A 226 -9.26 29.13 -1.42
N TYR A 227 -10.06 28.24 -0.85
CA TYR A 227 -9.71 27.50 0.37
C TYR A 227 -8.97 26.19 0.08
N GLN A 228 -9.01 25.73 -1.18
CA GLN A 228 -8.45 24.45 -1.61
C GLN A 228 -7.24 24.61 -2.54
N ASN A 229 -6.99 25.84 -3.00
CA ASN A 229 -5.82 26.15 -3.79
C ASN A 229 -4.53 26.03 -2.96
N THR A 230 -3.70 25.05 -3.34
CA THR A 230 -2.31 24.91 -2.86
C THR A 230 -1.32 25.53 -3.84
N CYS A 231 -1.81 26.24 -4.87
CA CYS A 231 -1.00 27.00 -5.82
C CYS A 231 -0.28 28.13 -5.08
N LYS A 232 0.90 27.81 -4.54
CA LYS A 232 1.92 28.78 -4.19
C LYS A 232 2.73 29.01 -5.47
N ASP A 233 2.81 30.24 -5.94
CA ASP A 233 3.83 30.56 -6.92
C ASP A 233 5.24 30.37 -6.30
N THR A 234 6.28 30.36 -7.13
CA THR A 234 7.69 30.22 -6.69
C THR A 234 8.15 31.34 -5.73
N SER A 235 7.33 32.36 -5.53
CA SER A 235 7.53 33.49 -4.61
C SER A 235 6.70 33.40 -3.31
N GLY A 236 5.92 32.33 -3.10
CA GLY A 236 5.18 32.11 -1.86
C GLY A 236 3.88 32.92 -1.72
N TYR A 237 3.42 33.59 -2.78
CA TYR A 237 2.12 34.27 -2.78
C TYR A 237 1.02 33.31 -3.25
N THR A 238 -0.11 33.31 -2.54
CA THR A 238 -1.34 32.63 -2.98
C THR A 238 -1.94 33.42 -4.15
N CYS A 239 -1.86 32.85 -5.35
CA CYS A 239 -2.57 33.36 -6.51
C CYS A 239 -4.07 33.40 -6.16
N LYS A 240 -4.72 34.57 -6.26
CA LYS A 240 -6.19 34.65 -6.27
C LYS A 240 -6.69 34.09 -7.60
N ASP A 241 -6.63 32.78 -7.75
CA ASP A 241 -7.23 32.07 -8.87
C ASP A 241 -8.75 32.24 -8.80
N THR A 242 -9.37 32.80 -9.82
CA THR A 242 -10.84 33.02 -9.92
C THR A 242 -11.52 31.98 -10.80
N SER A 243 -10.83 30.90 -11.17
CA SER A 243 -11.29 29.90 -12.13
C SER A 243 -12.51 29.10 -11.67
N GLY A 244 -12.77 29.04 -10.36
CA GLY A 244 -13.82 28.21 -9.76
C GLY A 244 -13.46 26.72 -9.73
N TYR A 245 -12.18 26.37 -9.85
CA TYR A 245 -11.69 25.00 -9.76
C TYR A 245 -10.69 24.85 -8.62
N ILE A 246 -10.52 23.62 -8.13
CA ILE A 246 -9.57 23.35 -7.02
C ILE A 246 -8.13 23.18 -7.51
N ARG A 247 -7.94 22.91 -8.80
CA ARG A 247 -6.65 22.72 -9.48
C ARG A 247 -6.79 23.10 -10.95
N SER A 248 -5.71 23.63 -11.51
CA SER A 248 -5.62 23.94 -12.93
C SER A 248 -5.51 22.66 -13.77
N LYS A 249 -5.85 22.76 -15.05
CA LYS A 249 -5.69 21.68 -16.02
C LYS A 249 -4.24 21.21 -16.12
N ASN A 250 -3.29 22.14 -16.05
CA ASN A 250 -1.87 21.83 -16.15
C ASN A 250 -1.39 21.00 -14.96
N ASP A 251 -1.85 21.30 -13.74
CA ASP A 251 -1.50 20.52 -12.54
C ASP A 251 -2.01 19.09 -12.67
N VAL A 252 -3.28 18.94 -13.06
CA VAL A 252 -3.91 17.64 -13.26
C VAL A 252 -3.21 16.84 -14.37
N TYR A 253 -2.89 17.48 -15.50
CA TYR A 253 -2.15 16.84 -16.60
C TYR A 253 -0.78 16.32 -16.15
N ASN A 254 -0.05 17.12 -15.37
CA ASN A 254 1.24 16.72 -14.82
C ASN A 254 1.12 15.55 -13.83
N GLU A 255 0.08 15.53 -12.99
CA GLU A 255 -0.18 14.42 -12.09
C GLU A 255 -0.59 13.14 -12.84
N ILE A 256 -1.36 13.24 -13.93
CA ILE A 256 -1.64 12.08 -14.80
C ILE A 256 -0.32 11.51 -15.35
N LYS A 257 0.60 12.36 -15.82
CA LYS A 257 1.92 11.92 -16.31
C LYS A 257 2.71 11.16 -15.23
N LYS A 258 2.79 11.70 -14.01
CA LYS A 258 3.46 11.03 -12.88
C LYS A 258 2.80 9.69 -12.54
N PHE A 259 1.47 9.67 -12.53
CA PHE A 259 0.70 8.47 -12.25
C PHE A 259 0.96 7.37 -13.30
N ILE A 260 1.01 7.70 -14.59
CA ILE A 260 1.30 6.72 -15.66
C ILE A 260 2.66 6.08 -15.45
N ILE A 261 3.69 6.86 -15.10
CA ILE A 261 5.03 6.34 -14.83
C ILE A 261 4.98 5.36 -13.65
N PHE A 262 4.41 5.77 -12.52
CA PHE A 262 4.30 4.92 -11.33
C PHE A 262 3.50 3.63 -11.58
N PHE A 263 2.41 3.73 -12.33
CA PHE A 263 1.51 2.61 -12.61
C PHE A 263 2.21 1.52 -13.44
N LYS A 264 3.09 1.91 -14.37
CA LYS A 264 3.82 0.99 -15.26
C LYS A 264 4.96 0.23 -14.59
N ILE A 265 5.46 0.70 -13.44
CA ILE A 265 6.54 0.02 -12.71
C ILE A 265 6.08 -1.39 -12.32
N ASN A 266 6.84 -2.42 -12.68
CA ASN A 266 6.62 -3.79 -12.23
C ASN A 266 7.10 -3.94 -10.78
N LYS A 267 6.26 -4.58 -9.94
CA LYS A 267 6.43 -4.71 -8.49
C LYS A 267 6.41 -6.17 -8.02
N ASP A 268 6.44 -7.14 -8.95
CA ASP A 268 6.27 -8.56 -8.65
C ASP A 268 7.44 -9.15 -7.85
N ASN A 269 8.63 -8.54 -7.97
CA ASN A 269 9.84 -8.91 -7.22
C ASN A 269 9.96 -8.19 -5.86
N LEU A 270 9.03 -7.30 -5.52
CA LEU A 270 9.10 -6.51 -4.28
C LEU A 270 8.36 -7.23 -3.15
N VAL A 271 8.95 -7.13 -1.95
CA VAL A 271 8.44 -7.65 -0.68
C VAL A 271 8.55 -6.52 0.35
N VAL A 272 7.64 -6.49 1.32
CA VAL A 272 7.77 -5.60 2.47
C VAL A 272 7.61 -6.41 3.74
N SER A 273 8.43 -6.11 4.74
CA SER A 273 8.38 -6.70 6.07
C SER A 273 7.19 -6.17 6.86
N ASN A 274 6.47 -7.05 7.55
CA ASN A 274 5.34 -6.68 8.40
C ASN A 274 5.73 -6.15 9.80
N ILE A 275 7.03 -6.03 10.11
CA ILE A 275 7.47 -5.43 11.38
C ILE A 275 7.32 -3.92 11.38
N CYS A 276 7.09 -3.30 10.22
CA CYS A 276 6.94 -1.85 10.07
C CYS A 276 5.60 -1.29 10.59
N VAL A 277 4.76 -2.12 11.21
CA VAL A 277 3.46 -1.69 11.73
C VAL A 277 3.36 -1.86 13.25
N LYS A 278 2.99 -0.77 13.93
CA LYS A 278 2.68 -0.75 15.37
C LYS A 278 1.29 -0.18 15.60
N ASP A 279 1.07 1.04 15.12
CA ASP A 279 -0.22 1.74 15.26
C ASP A 279 -1.15 1.54 14.04
N ILE A 280 -0.70 0.74 13.06
CA ILE A 280 -1.44 0.37 11.85
C ILE A 280 -1.85 -1.10 12.00
N SER A 281 -3.14 -1.41 11.84
CA SER A 281 -3.59 -2.80 11.88
C SER A 281 -3.02 -3.61 10.72
N GLN A 282 -2.81 -4.91 10.92
CA GLN A 282 -2.36 -5.80 9.84
C GLN A 282 -3.33 -5.80 8.65
N LEU A 283 -4.63 -5.60 8.90
CA LEU A 283 -5.64 -5.46 7.84
C LEU A 283 -5.37 -4.21 6.99
N GLN A 284 -5.17 -3.06 7.63
CA GLN A 284 -4.87 -1.82 6.92
C GLN A 284 -3.57 -1.95 6.14
N PHE A 285 -2.52 -2.52 6.74
CA PHE A 285 -1.25 -2.76 6.08
C PHE A 285 -1.38 -3.66 4.84
N SER A 286 -2.09 -4.78 4.96
CA SER A 286 -2.36 -5.68 3.83
C SER A 286 -3.08 -4.95 2.67
N CYS A 287 -4.00 -4.04 3.01
CA CYS A 287 -4.72 -3.23 2.03
C CYS A 287 -3.81 -2.19 1.38
N LEU A 288 -2.87 -1.62 2.12
CA LEU A 288 -1.86 -0.69 1.60
C LEU A 288 -0.91 -1.39 0.63
N LEU A 289 -0.34 -2.55 0.97
CA LEU A 289 0.52 -3.28 0.03
C LEU A 289 -0.21 -3.56 -1.30
N LYS A 290 -1.46 -4.01 -1.21
CA LYS A 290 -2.33 -4.21 -2.38
C LYS A 290 -2.57 -2.92 -3.17
N LEU A 291 -2.83 -1.80 -2.50
CA LEU A 291 -3.02 -0.49 -3.14
C LEU A 291 -1.78 -0.08 -3.93
N TYR A 292 -0.60 -0.31 -3.36
CA TYR A 292 0.69 -0.02 -3.96
C TYR A 292 1.10 -1.03 -5.05
N GLY A 293 0.36 -2.13 -5.20
CA GLY A 293 0.64 -3.19 -6.17
C GLY A 293 1.72 -4.17 -5.72
N ILE A 294 2.15 -4.11 -4.45
CA ILE A 294 3.08 -5.07 -3.86
C ILE A 294 2.28 -6.28 -3.40
N LYS A 295 2.58 -7.44 -3.99
CA LYS A 295 1.87 -8.69 -3.68
C LYS A 295 2.49 -9.42 -2.50
N ASN A 296 3.81 -9.40 -2.41
CA ASN A 296 4.56 -10.26 -1.49
C ASN A 296 4.80 -9.58 -0.15
N ILE A 297 4.83 -10.39 0.92
CA ILE A 297 5.12 -9.94 2.27
C ILE A 297 6.12 -10.86 2.96
N GLN A 298 6.99 -10.31 3.79
CA GLN A 298 7.82 -11.04 4.73
C GLN A 298 7.22 -10.90 6.13
N ILE A 299 7.06 -12.01 6.83
CA ILE A 299 6.37 -12.07 8.12
C ILE A 299 7.38 -12.33 9.24
N ALA A 300 7.38 -11.49 10.27
CA ALA A 300 7.89 -11.88 11.58
C ALA A 300 6.76 -12.57 12.35
N PRO A 301 6.82 -13.89 12.64
CA PRO A 301 5.71 -14.61 13.24
C PRO A 301 5.17 -13.98 14.53
N THR A 302 6.06 -13.44 15.38
CA THR A 302 5.74 -12.79 16.66
C THR A 302 4.95 -11.48 16.54
N THR A 303 4.72 -10.97 15.32
CA THR A 303 3.81 -9.83 15.08
C THR A 303 2.37 -10.28 14.80
N ILE A 304 2.16 -11.59 14.62
CA ILE A 304 0.87 -12.23 14.35
C ILE A 304 0.43 -13.10 15.54
N ILE A 305 1.40 -13.78 16.18
CA ILE A 305 1.16 -14.65 17.33
C ILE A 305 1.60 -13.97 18.64
N ASN A 306 0.96 -14.33 19.76
CA ASN A 306 1.31 -13.79 21.08
C ASN A 306 2.55 -14.47 21.68
N SER A 307 2.75 -15.74 21.35
CA SER A 307 3.88 -16.56 21.84
C SER A 307 4.31 -17.57 20.79
N TRP A 308 5.57 -18.00 20.83
CA TRP A 308 6.07 -19.11 20.00
C TRP A 308 5.30 -20.42 20.23
N ASN A 309 4.66 -20.60 21.38
CA ASN A 309 3.78 -21.74 21.66
C ASN A 309 2.49 -21.74 20.82
N ASP A 310 2.14 -20.61 20.20
CA ASP A 310 0.96 -20.47 19.35
C ASP A 310 1.29 -20.61 17.85
N LEU A 311 2.56 -20.86 17.50
CA LEU A 311 3.03 -20.85 16.12
C LEU A 311 2.24 -21.82 15.22
N GLN A 312 1.80 -22.97 15.73
CA GLN A 312 0.99 -23.93 14.97
C GLN A 312 -0.38 -23.40 14.52
N ASN A 313 -0.86 -22.33 15.17
CA ASN A 313 -2.15 -21.69 14.93
C ASN A 313 -2.00 -20.35 14.20
N ILE A 314 -0.82 -20.03 13.65
CA ILE A 314 -0.60 -18.78 12.92
C ILE A 314 -1.60 -18.62 11.77
N ASP A 315 -2.35 -17.51 11.77
CA ASP A 315 -3.27 -17.17 10.68
C ASP A 315 -2.64 -16.15 9.73
N LEU A 316 -2.38 -16.61 8.51
CA LEU A 316 -1.81 -15.81 7.42
C LEU A 316 -2.86 -15.42 6.36
N SER A 317 -4.13 -15.74 6.60
CA SER A 317 -5.23 -15.55 5.63
C SER A 317 -5.40 -14.09 5.21
N ILE A 318 -5.07 -13.14 6.10
CA ILE A 318 -5.09 -11.71 5.83
C ILE A 318 -4.22 -11.30 4.62
N TYR A 319 -3.16 -12.06 4.34
CA TYR A 319 -2.27 -11.85 3.19
C TYR A 319 -2.53 -12.79 2.01
N LYS A 320 -3.60 -13.60 2.08
CA LYS A 320 -4.07 -14.46 0.97
C LYS A 320 -2.97 -15.34 0.34
N ASN A 321 -2.13 -15.94 1.18
CA ASN A 321 -1.00 -16.80 0.78
C ASN A 321 0.13 -16.11 -0.01
N ASN A 322 0.23 -14.78 0.03
CA ASN A 322 1.36 -14.08 -0.61
C ASN A 322 2.57 -13.90 0.33
N VAL A 323 2.70 -14.76 1.33
CA VAL A 323 3.82 -14.74 2.26
C VAL A 323 5.04 -15.34 1.57
N TYR A 324 6.05 -14.52 1.32
CA TYR A 324 7.27 -14.92 0.65
C TYR A 324 8.26 -15.60 1.61
N SER A 325 8.47 -14.98 2.76
CA SER A 325 9.49 -15.40 3.73
C SER A 325 9.06 -15.15 5.17
N PHE A 326 9.66 -15.89 6.10
CA PHE A 326 9.66 -15.51 7.51
C PHE A 326 11.00 -14.88 7.91
N GLN A 327 10.93 -13.92 8.82
CA GLN A 327 12.08 -13.26 9.44
C GLN A 327 11.98 -13.31 10.96
N SER A 328 13.04 -12.89 11.63
CA SER A 328 13.11 -12.83 13.10
C SER A 328 12.64 -14.15 13.74
N ILE A 329 12.99 -15.28 13.12
CA ILE A 329 12.42 -16.60 13.45
C ILE A 329 12.77 -17.11 14.85
N THR A 330 13.65 -16.40 15.55
CA THR A 330 14.12 -16.69 16.92
C THR A 330 13.98 -15.47 17.84
N TYR A 331 13.20 -14.46 17.44
CA TYR A 331 13.01 -13.24 18.23
C TYR A 331 12.59 -13.55 19.67
N THR A 332 13.13 -12.79 20.63
CA THR A 332 13.00 -12.95 22.10
C THR A 332 13.63 -14.19 22.73
N LEU A 333 14.06 -15.20 21.97
CA LEU A 333 14.71 -16.42 22.47
C LEU A 333 16.19 -16.17 22.78
N ASN A 334 16.46 -15.20 23.63
CA ASN A 334 17.80 -14.66 23.90
C ASN A 334 18.73 -15.65 24.61
N GLU A 335 18.16 -16.65 25.27
CA GLU A 335 18.86 -17.67 26.03
C GLU A 335 19.34 -18.84 25.16
N LEU A 336 18.73 -19.04 23.99
CA LEU A 336 19.12 -20.08 23.04
C LEU A 336 20.32 -19.61 22.21
N ASN A 337 21.33 -20.45 22.00
CA ASN A 337 22.51 -20.05 21.22
C ASN A 337 23.14 -21.27 20.54
N VAL A 338 23.71 -21.08 19.36
CA VAL A 338 24.40 -22.13 18.59
C VAL A 338 25.64 -22.67 19.35
N PHE A 339 26.30 -21.85 20.15
CA PHE A 339 27.59 -22.16 20.79
C PHE A 339 27.49 -22.61 22.25
N ASN A 340 26.28 -22.78 22.80
CA ASN A 340 26.09 -23.22 24.18
C ASN A 340 25.31 -24.54 24.29
N ASP A 341 25.09 -24.97 25.52
CA ASP A 341 24.34 -26.18 25.91
C ASP A 341 22.87 -26.19 25.44
N LYS A 342 22.33 -25.05 24.99
CA LYS A 342 20.98 -24.93 24.43
C LYS A 342 20.92 -25.03 22.91
N ASN A 343 22.02 -25.44 22.25
CA ASN A 343 22.08 -25.68 20.81
C ASN A 343 20.92 -26.56 20.30
N ASP A 344 20.64 -27.70 20.95
CA ASP A 344 19.57 -28.61 20.50
C ASP A 344 18.16 -28.03 20.73
N GLN A 345 17.98 -27.16 21.72
CA GLN A 345 16.71 -26.44 21.91
C GLN A 345 16.48 -25.44 20.79
N LEU A 346 17.52 -24.71 20.38
CA LEU A 346 17.48 -23.82 19.22
C LEU A 346 17.19 -24.60 17.93
N PHE A 347 17.84 -25.75 17.74
CA PHE A 347 17.59 -26.64 16.60
C PHE A 347 16.12 -27.07 16.53
N ASN A 348 15.56 -27.56 17.64
CA ASN A 348 14.18 -28.01 17.70
C ASN A 348 13.17 -26.86 17.48
N HIS A 349 13.49 -25.66 17.95
CA HIS A 349 12.70 -24.47 17.65
C HIS A 349 12.68 -24.16 16.16
N ILE A 350 13.85 -24.05 15.52
CA ILE A 350 13.96 -23.76 14.08
C ILE A 350 13.28 -24.86 13.26
N LYS A 351 13.39 -26.13 13.67
CA LYS A 351 12.69 -27.28 13.08
C LYS A 351 11.17 -27.07 13.08
N ASN A 352 10.61 -26.64 14.21
CA ASN A 352 9.18 -26.32 14.31
C ASN A 352 8.80 -25.16 13.37
N VAL A 353 9.61 -24.11 13.29
CA VAL A 353 9.38 -23.00 12.35
C VAL A 353 9.41 -23.48 10.89
N ILE A 354 10.34 -24.36 10.51
CA ILE A 354 10.42 -24.96 9.17
C ILE A 354 9.14 -25.75 8.85
N ASP A 355 8.65 -26.56 9.80
CA ASP A 355 7.44 -27.35 9.59
C ASP A 355 6.21 -26.46 9.38
N ILE A 356 6.08 -25.39 10.15
CA ILE A 356 4.98 -24.42 9.99
C ILE A 356 5.13 -23.64 8.68
N ALA A 357 6.32 -23.17 8.33
CA ALA A 357 6.57 -22.48 7.06
C ALA A 357 6.18 -23.37 5.86
N SER A 358 6.63 -24.63 5.86
CA SER A 358 6.30 -25.61 4.83
C SER A 358 4.79 -25.86 4.71
N LYS A 359 4.08 -26.01 5.84
CA LYS A 359 2.61 -26.15 5.89
C LYS A 359 1.88 -24.97 5.24
N HIS A 360 2.44 -23.77 5.33
CA HIS A 360 1.87 -22.54 4.75
C HIS A 360 2.45 -22.17 3.37
N ASN A 361 3.25 -23.04 2.75
CA ASN A 361 3.96 -22.79 1.49
C ASN A 361 4.90 -21.56 1.54
N VAL A 362 5.51 -21.33 2.70
CA VAL A 362 6.57 -20.33 2.88
C VAL A 362 7.91 -21.05 2.73
N HIS A 363 8.69 -20.64 1.72
CA HIS A 363 9.88 -21.37 1.30
C HIS A 363 11.20 -20.75 1.76
N VAL A 364 11.17 -19.56 2.37
CA VAL A 364 12.37 -18.82 2.76
C VAL A 364 12.27 -18.39 4.21
N LEU A 365 13.30 -18.69 5.00
CA LEU A 365 13.45 -18.25 6.39
C LEU A 365 14.73 -17.45 6.55
N VAL A 366 14.70 -16.39 7.34
CA VAL A 366 15.88 -15.58 7.66
C VAL A 366 16.35 -15.89 9.08
N PHE A 367 17.61 -16.32 9.21
CA PHE A 367 18.31 -16.42 10.48
C PHE A 367 19.21 -15.20 10.67
N GLY A 368 18.69 -14.24 11.43
CA GLY A 368 19.32 -12.93 11.64
C GLY A 368 19.69 -12.58 13.07
N CYS A 369 19.24 -13.31 14.10
CA CYS A 369 19.38 -12.83 15.47
C CYS A 369 20.84 -12.85 16.01
N PRO A 370 21.42 -11.71 16.43
CA PRO A 370 22.78 -11.65 16.99
C PRO A 370 22.97 -12.55 18.22
N LYS A 371 22.01 -12.55 19.16
CA LYS A 371 22.13 -13.26 20.43
C LYS A 371 22.17 -14.78 20.28
N ASN A 372 21.54 -15.33 19.24
CA ASN A 372 21.54 -16.77 19.00
C ASN A 372 22.86 -17.28 18.40
N ARG A 373 23.78 -16.38 18.04
CA ARG A 373 25.13 -16.71 17.55
C ARG A 373 26.21 -15.87 18.22
N TYR A 374 25.93 -15.37 19.42
CA TYR A 374 26.92 -14.60 20.16
C TYR A 374 27.96 -15.53 20.77
N ILE A 375 29.24 -15.28 20.50
CA ILE A 375 30.36 -16.06 21.04
C ILE A 375 30.70 -15.54 22.44
N ASN A 376 30.55 -16.40 23.46
CA ASN A 376 30.92 -16.11 24.85
C ASN A 376 32.20 -16.83 25.31
N HIS A 377 32.66 -17.84 24.57
CA HIS A 377 33.79 -18.68 24.95
C HIS A 377 34.64 -19.03 23.72
N GLU A 378 35.94 -19.22 23.92
CA GLU A 378 36.88 -19.64 22.89
C GLU A 378 36.78 -21.17 22.70
N ASN A 379 35.83 -21.59 21.86
CA ASN A 379 35.72 -22.95 21.32
C ASN A 379 35.88 -22.90 19.79
N ASP A 380 35.83 -24.06 19.13
CA ASP A 380 35.75 -24.14 17.67
C ASP A 380 34.34 -23.72 17.18
N ASN A 381 34.09 -22.41 17.25
CA ASN A 381 32.79 -21.81 16.92
C ASN A 381 32.47 -21.96 15.42
N GLU A 382 33.47 -21.96 14.53
CA GLU A 382 33.24 -22.14 13.09
C GLU A 382 32.73 -23.55 12.80
N LEU A 383 33.42 -24.61 13.27
CA LEU A 383 32.96 -25.98 13.08
C LEU A 383 31.58 -26.21 13.71
N THR A 384 31.37 -25.69 14.93
CA THR A 384 30.08 -25.80 15.63
C THR A 384 28.94 -25.18 14.82
N PHE A 385 29.17 -24.01 14.22
CA PHE A 385 28.17 -23.34 13.37
C PHE A 385 27.92 -24.12 12.08
N ILE A 386 28.97 -24.63 11.44
CA ILE A 386 28.87 -25.45 10.23
C ILE A 386 28.02 -26.69 10.48
N ASP A 387 28.33 -27.45 11.53
CA ASP A 387 27.62 -28.68 11.87
C ASP A 387 26.16 -28.42 12.22
N PHE A 388 25.88 -27.33 12.96
CA PHE A 388 24.52 -26.91 13.27
C PHE A 388 23.70 -26.63 12.01
N PHE A 389 24.24 -25.85 11.07
CA PHE A 389 23.52 -25.48 9.86
C PHE A 389 23.46 -26.61 8.82
N LYS A 390 24.41 -27.54 8.80
CA LYS A 390 24.27 -28.80 8.03
C LYS A 390 23.07 -29.60 8.49
N ARG A 391 22.92 -29.83 9.81
CA ARG A 391 21.74 -30.52 10.38
C ARG A 391 20.42 -29.83 10.02
N ILE A 392 20.40 -28.50 10.06
CA ILE A 392 19.23 -27.70 9.67
C ILE A 392 18.93 -27.81 8.17
N GLY A 393 19.96 -27.68 7.33
CA GLY A 393 19.84 -27.79 5.87
C GLY A 393 19.30 -29.16 5.43
N ASP A 394 19.80 -30.24 6.03
CA ASP A 394 19.31 -31.60 5.78
C ASP A 394 17.82 -31.75 6.13
N TYR A 395 17.38 -31.14 7.23
CA TYR A 395 15.97 -31.14 7.61
C TYR A 395 15.10 -30.36 6.60
N CYS A 396 15.60 -29.22 6.12
CA CYS A 396 14.94 -28.36 5.14
C CYS A 396 14.68 -29.04 3.79
N MET A 397 15.52 -30.00 3.37
CA MET A 397 15.46 -30.63 2.04
C MET A 397 14.08 -31.23 1.73
N SER A 398 13.54 -32.04 2.65
CA SER A 398 12.22 -32.67 2.47
C SER A 398 11.04 -31.69 2.53
N LYS A 399 11.28 -30.48 3.07
CA LYS A 399 10.26 -29.47 3.36
C LYS A 399 10.19 -28.38 2.30
N LYS A 400 11.15 -28.37 1.35
CA LYS A 400 11.31 -27.32 0.33
C LYS A 400 11.43 -25.94 0.95
N VAL A 401 12.20 -25.83 2.03
CA VAL A 401 12.50 -24.58 2.74
C VAL A 401 13.98 -24.27 2.57
N ILE A 402 14.33 -22.99 2.50
CA ILE A 402 15.69 -22.49 2.49
C ILE A 402 15.86 -21.58 3.71
N ILE A 403 16.99 -21.69 4.40
CA ILE A 403 17.39 -20.72 5.42
C ILE A 403 18.49 -19.83 4.87
N CYS A 404 18.23 -18.53 4.89
CA CYS A 404 19.20 -17.50 4.59
C CYS A 404 19.88 -17.01 5.87
N ILE A 405 21.20 -17.08 5.91
CA ILE A 405 22.02 -16.54 6.99
C ILE A 405 22.32 -15.07 6.68
N GLU A 406 22.06 -14.19 7.64
CA GLU A 406 22.20 -12.75 7.48
C GLU A 406 23.47 -12.22 8.17
N PRO A 407 24.28 -11.36 7.52
CA PRO A 407 25.30 -10.60 8.22
C PRO A 407 24.63 -9.59 9.17
N ASN A 408 25.05 -9.52 10.43
CA ASN A 408 24.54 -8.49 11.34
C ASN A 408 25.65 -7.62 11.88
N SER A 409 25.40 -6.31 11.93
CA SER A 409 26.35 -5.33 12.43
C SER A 409 26.71 -5.55 13.90
N LYS A 410 27.96 -5.24 14.24
CA LYS A 410 28.46 -5.13 15.62
C LYS A 410 27.69 -4.09 16.42
N LYS A 411 27.10 -3.09 15.76
CA LYS A 411 26.24 -2.07 16.39
C LYS A 411 24.98 -2.68 17.02
N TYR A 412 24.53 -3.86 16.58
CA TYR A 412 23.44 -4.61 17.24
C TYR A 412 23.94 -5.61 18.31
N GLY A 413 25.23 -5.54 18.68
CA GLY A 413 25.85 -6.48 19.62
C GLY A 413 26.17 -7.84 19.02
N CYS A 414 26.26 -7.96 17.69
CA CYS A 414 26.70 -9.19 17.02
C CYS A 414 28.23 -9.27 16.97
N ASN A 415 28.84 -10.39 17.37
CA ASN A 415 30.30 -10.59 17.30
C ASN A 415 30.73 -11.75 16.38
N PHE A 416 29.81 -12.27 15.58
CA PHE A 416 30.04 -13.38 14.66
C PHE A 416 29.23 -13.19 13.37
N LEU A 417 29.90 -13.31 12.21
CA LEU A 417 29.32 -13.11 10.88
C LEU A 417 28.73 -11.70 10.71
N ASN A 418 29.61 -10.71 10.69
CA ASN A 418 29.26 -9.30 10.61
C ASN A 418 29.29 -8.75 9.17
N THR A 419 30.02 -9.40 8.27
CA THR A 419 30.20 -8.94 6.87
C THR A 419 29.67 -9.92 5.83
N ILE A 420 29.42 -9.42 4.62
CA ILE A 420 29.03 -10.20 3.44
C ILE A 420 30.06 -11.30 3.18
N HIS A 421 31.35 -10.97 3.25
CA HIS A 421 32.43 -11.94 3.00
C HIS A 421 32.48 -13.05 4.05
N GLU A 422 32.33 -12.73 5.34
CA GLU A 422 32.30 -13.72 6.42
C GLU A 422 31.13 -14.70 6.25
N VAL A 423 29.93 -14.18 5.96
CA VAL A 423 28.75 -15.02 5.72
C VAL A 423 28.91 -15.87 4.45
N GLY A 424 29.38 -15.28 3.35
CA GLY A 424 29.60 -16.01 2.09
C GLY A 424 30.58 -17.18 2.26
N ASN A 425 31.70 -16.94 2.96
CA ASN A 425 32.68 -17.98 3.26
C ASN A 425 32.09 -19.12 4.10
N ILE A 426 31.37 -18.82 5.18
CA ILE A 426 30.85 -19.87 6.05
C ILE A 426 29.73 -20.67 5.37
N VAL A 427 28.88 -20.02 4.56
CA VAL A 427 27.83 -20.69 3.78
C VAL A 427 28.44 -21.64 2.74
N ASN A 428 29.52 -21.25 2.06
CA ASN A 428 30.26 -22.15 1.17
C ASN A 428 30.85 -23.35 1.92
N LYS A 429 31.38 -23.16 3.14
CA LYS A 429 31.90 -24.27 3.99
C LYS A 429 30.81 -25.20 4.51
N ILE A 430 29.59 -24.67 4.72
CA ILE A 430 28.42 -25.49 5.09
C ILE A 430 28.06 -26.45 3.96
N ASP A 431 28.23 -26.03 2.70
CA ASP A 431 28.03 -26.84 1.48
C ASP A 431 26.69 -27.61 1.50
N ASN A 432 25.60 -26.87 1.73
CA ASN A 432 24.25 -27.42 1.76
C ASN A 432 23.31 -26.57 0.90
N GLN A 433 22.59 -27.19 -0.05
CA GLN A 433 21.72 -26.49 -1.01
C GLN A 433 20.57 -25.71 -0.36
N ASN A 434 20.15 -26.08 0.86
CA ASN A 434 19.07 -25.45 1.60
C ASN A 434 19.56 -24.37 2.57
N ILE A 435 20.87 -24.17 2.69
CA ILE A 435 21.47 -23.06 3.43
C ILE A 435 22.06 -22.07 2.43
N LYS A 436 21.61 -20.83 2.52
CA LYS A 436 21.97 -19.74 1.61
C LYS A 436 22.38 -18.52 2.41
N MET A 437 22.94 -17.52 1.72
CA MET A 437 23.17 -16.22 2.34
C MET A 437 22.10 -15.22 1.93
N MET A 438 21.98 -14.18 2.74
CA MET A 438 21.31 -12.95 2.36
C MET A 438 22.19 -11.73 2.64
N ILE A 439 21.75 -10.59 2.13
CA ILE A 439 22.35 -9.29 2.40
C ILE A 439 21.30 -8.40 3.04
N ASP A 440 21.67 -7.70 4.11
CA ASP A 440 20.93 -6.55 4.60
C ASP A 440 21.81 -5.30 4.40
N ILE A 441 21.30 -4.33 3.63
CA ILE A 441 22.09 -3.13 3.29
C ILE A 441 22.30 -2.19 4.48
N GLY A 442 21.39 -2.17 5.46
CA GLY A 442 21.55 -1.38 6.68
C GLY A 442 22.72 -1.89 7.52
N ASN A 443 22.83 -3.20 7.68
CA ASN A 443 23.96 -3.88 8.32
C ASN A 443 25.28 -3.60 7.58
N ALA A 444 25.29 -3.76 6.25
CA ALA A 444 26.46 -3.47 5.43
C ALA A 444 26.92 -2.00 5.55
N ILE A 445 25.97 -1.04 5.56
CA ILE A 445 26.28 0.38 5.78
C ILE A 445 26.90 0.60 7.16
N MET A 446 26.33 0.00 8.22
CA MET A 446 26.82 0.18 9.58
C MET A 446 28.23 -0.37 9.80
N GLU A 447 28.60 -1.44 9.10
CA GLU A 447 29.94 -2.04 9.15
C GLU A 447 30.94 -1.42 8.14
N ASN A 448 30.51 -0.48 7.29
CA ASN A 448 31.29 -0.01 6.13
C ASN A 448 31.77 -1.17 5.25
N ASP A 449 30.89 -2.14 5.03
CA ASP A 449 31.19 -3.39 4.33
C ASP A 449 31.42 -3.19 2.83
N ASN A 450 32.18 -4.09 2.21
CA ASN A 450 32.49 -4.05 0.79
C ASN A 450 31.40 -4.75 -0.04
N LEU A 451 30.49 -3.96 -0.61
CA LEU A 451 29.41 -4.49 -1.46
C LEU A 451 29.92 -5.25 -2.71
N ASN A 452 31.17 -5.07 -3.13
CA ASN A 452 31.72 -5.83 -4.27
C ASN A 452 31.94 -7.32 -3.93
N ASP A 453 31.95 -7.70 -2.65
CA ASP A 453 32.05 -9.11 -2.26
C ASP A 453 30.83 -9.91 -2.73
N ILE A 454 29.71 -9.26 -3.02
CA ILE A 454 28.50 -9.88 -3.60
C ILE A 454 28.81 -10.64 -4.90
N TYR A 455 29.71 -10.12 -5.74
CA TYR A 455 30.08 -10.76 -7.01
C TYR A 455 30.73 -12.14 -6.82
N GLN A 456 31.28 -12.44 -5.64
CA GLN A 456 31.92 -13.72 -5.33
C GLN A 456 30.89 -14.79 -4.91
N TYR A 457 29.68 -14.39 -4.54
CA TYR A 457 28.71 -15.25 -3.87
C TYR A 457 27.35 -15.30 -4.59
N THR A 458 27.32 -15.00 -5.89
CA THR A 458 26.06 -14.94 -6.68
C THR A 458 25.24 -16.23 -6.62
N ASP A 459 25.90 -17.39 -6.56
CA ASP A 459 25.25 -18.72 -6.59
C ASP A 459 24.58 -19.10 -5.26
N ILE A 460 24.93 -18.39 -4.18
CA ILE A 460 24.41 -18.65 -2.83
C ILE A 460 23.60 -17.48 -2.26
N LEU A 461 23.56 -16.32 -2.94
CA LEU A 461 22.73 -15.18 -2.56
C LEU A 461 21.26 -15.43 -2.92
N TYR A 462 20.40 -15.55 -1.91
CA TYR A 462 18.99 -15.94 -2.12
C TYR A 462 17.96 -14.90 -1.63
N ASN A 463 18.33 -14.03 -0.70
CA ASN A 463 17.45 -12.97 -0.21
C ASN A 463 18.22 -11.65 -0.04
N VAL A 464 17.53 -10.53 -0.18
CA VAL A 464 18.09 -9.18 0.00
C VAL A 464 17.10 -8.31 0.74
N ASP A 465 17.55 -7.72 1.83
CA ASP A 465 16.79 -6.78 2.64
C ASP A 465 17.36 -5.37 2.46
N ILE A 466 16.43 -4.46 2.16
CA ILE A 466 16.64 -3.03 2.01
C ILE A 466 16.17 -2.40 3.29
N SER A 467 17.13 -1.90 4.06
CA SER A 467 16.91 -1.24 5.33
C SER A 467 17.80 0.01 5.40
N THR A 468 17.52 0.88 6.37
CA THR A 468 18.45 1.97 6.72
C THR A 468 19.19 1.59 8.01
N GLU A 469 20.22 2.34 8.38
CA GLU A 469 20.89 2.12 9.68
C GLU A 469 19.86 2.13 10.81
N PHE A 470 19.89 1.10 11.68
CA PHE A 470 18.92 0.91 12.75
C PHE A 470 17.46 0.71 12.27
N MET A 471 17.25 0.29 11.02
CA MET A 471 15.94 0.05 10.41
C MET A 471 15.00 1.27 10.50
N LYS A 472 15.55 2.49 10.43
CA LYS A 472 14.75 3.73 10.36
C LYS A 472 13.94 3.77 9.05
N SER A 473 13.05 4.77 8.96
CA SER A 473 12.24 5.02 7.78
C SER A 473 13.08 5.11 6.50
N PHE A 474 12.62 4.50 5.41
CA PHE A 474 13.25 4.57 4.09
C PHE A 474 12.82 5.82 3.30
N THR A 475 12.69 6.95 4.00
CA THR A 475 12.27 8.25 3.45
C THR A 475 13.44 9.03 2.85
N ASN A 476 14.67 8.67 3.21
CA ASN A 476 15.90 9.25 2.66
C ASN A 476 16.95 8.13 2.41
N PRO A 477 16.86 7.42 1.27
CA PRO A 477 17.74 6.28 0.99
C PRO A 477 19.22 6.68 0.92
N HIS A 478 20.09 5.92 1.59
CA HIS A 478 21.53 6.13 1.54
C HIS A 478 22.10 5.82 0.13
N LYS A 479 23.19 6.49 -0.26
CA LYS A 479 23.83 6.27 -1.60
C LYS A 479 24.14 4.80 -1.90
N SER A 480 24.52 4.02 -0.88
CA SER A 480 24.84 2.59 -1.02
C SER A 480 23.67 1.75 -1.51
N VAL A 481 22.43 2.20 -1.32
CA VAL A 481 21.23 1.53 -1.86
C VAL A 481 21.25 1.51 -3.39
N TYR A 482 21.67 2.61 -4.01
CA TYR A 482 21.79 2.69 -5.48
C TYR A 482 22.95 1.84 -6.00
N ASN A 483 24.06 1.78 -5.26
CA ASN A 483 25.17 0.88 -5.57
C ASN A 483 24.72 -0.58 -5.50
N LEU A 484 23.97 -0.96 -4.46
CA LEU A 484 23.39 -2.30 -4.36
C LEU A 484 22.44 -2.58 -5.54
N LYS A 485 21.56 -1.64 -5.90
CA LYS A 485 20.68 -1.78 -7.07
C LYS A 485 21.47 -2.02 -8.36
N HIS A 486 22.59 -1.33 -8.55
CA HIS A 486 23.47 -1.55 -9.70
C HIS A 486 24.05 -2.98 -9.69
N ILE A 487 24.65 -3.41 -8.57
CA ILE A 487 25.22 -4.75 -8.42
C ILE A 487 24.17 -5.84 -8.68
N LEU A 488 22.96 -5.70 -8.10
CA LEU A 488 21.87 -6.66 -8.31
C LEU A 488 21.43 -6.75 -9.78
N ASN A 489 21.44 -5.63 -10.51
CA ASN A 489 21.16 -5.64 -11.94
C ASN A 489 22.30 -6.32 -12.72
N ASP A 490 23.56 -6.03 -12.39
CA ASP A 490 24.74 -6.59 -13.07
C ASP A 490 24.81 -8.11 -12.95
N ILE A 491 24.57 -8.65 -11.76
CA ILE A 491 24.55 -10.10 -11.52
C ILE A 491 23.25 -10.75 -12.01
N GLY A 492 22.31 -9.95 -12.54
CA GLY A 492 21.02 -10.43 -13.02
C GLY A 492 20.15 -11.06 -11.94
N TYR A 493 20.21 -10.57 -10.69
CA TYR A 493 19.50 -11.12 -9.54
C TYR A 493 18.00 -11.33 -9.83
N LYS A 494 17.52 -12.56 -9.63
CA LYS A 494 16.14 -12.98 -9.96
C LYS A 494 15.23 -13.22 -8.76
N HIS A 495 15.79 -13.28 -7.56
CA HIS A 495 15.00 -13.45 -6.35
C HIS A 495 14.35 -12.14 -5.93
N LYS A 496 13.58 -12.17 -4.84
CA LYS A 496 12.84 -10.98 -4.39
C LYS A 496 13.71 -10.07 -3.55
N ILE A 497 13.30 -8.81 -3.47
CA ILE A 497 13.95 -7.74 -2.70
C ILE A 497 12.93 -7.28 -1.66
N ASN A 498 13.35 -7.27 -0.40
CA ASN A 498 12.49 -6.97 0.73
C ASN A 498 12.81 -5.59 1.31
N LEU A 499 11.79 -4.82 1.68
CA LEU A 499 11.93 -3.59 2.44
C LEU A 499 11.69 -3.88 3.93
N GLU A 500 12.71 -3.67 4.75
CA GLU A 500 12.67 -3.87 6.19
C GLU A 500 12.84 -2.55 6.94
N MET A 501 11.87 -2.22 7.79
CA MET A 501 11.84 -0.99 8.59
C MET A 501 11.12 -1.27 9.90
N LEU A 502 11.56 -0.64 10.99
CA LEU A 502 10.83 -0.61 12.25
C LEU A 502 9.53 0.19 12.13
N PRO A 503 8.61 0.10 13.11
CA PRO A 503 7.33 0.78 13.03
C PRO A 503 7.41 2.28 12.75
N LEU A 504 6.60 2.73 11.80
CA LEU A 504 6.51 4.12 11.34
C LEU A 504 5.06 4.62 11.42
N ASP A 505 4.88 5.93 11.31
CA ASP A 505 3.57 6.49 10.97
C ASP A 505 3.19 6.21 9.50
N LEU A 506 1.93 6.46 9.15
CA LEU A 506 1.43 6.24 7.78
C LEU A 506 2.14 7.10 6.74
N GLN A 507 2.59 8.30 7.10
CA GLN A 507 3.23 9.22 6.18
C GLN A 507 4.61 8.68 5.77
N ASP A 508 5.40 8.28 6.76
CA ASP A 508 6.72 7.68 6.56
C ASP A 508 6.63 6.34 5.83
N LEU A 509 5.66 5.49 6.17
CA LEU A 509 5.41 4.25 5.43
C LEU A 509 5.11 4.55 3.96
N ARG A 510 4.19 5.48 3.68
CA ARG A 510 3.83 5.87 2.31
C ARG A 510 5.04 6.38 1.52
N ILE A 511 5.82 7.29 2.10
CA ILE A 511 6.99 7.85 1.44
C ILE A 511 8.01 6.74 1.17
N SER A 512 8.26 5.87 2.16
CA SER A 512 9.16 4.72 2.05
C SER A 512 8.75 3.76 0.93
N LEU A 513 7.45 3.40 0.83
CA LEU A 513 6.94 2.55 -0.24
C LEU A 513 7.13 3.18 -1.63
N ASN A 514 6.93 4.49 -1.77
CA ASN A 514 7.14 5.18 -3.04
C ASN A 514 8.63 5.17 -3.44
N PHE A 515 9.55 5.47 -2.51
CA PHE A 515 10.99 5.38 -2.80
C PHE A 515 11.41 3.97 -3.16
N PHE A 516 10.96 2.98 -2.39
CA PHE A 516 11.29 1.59 -2.62
C PHE A 516 10.85 1.10 -4.01
N ILE A 517 9.59 1.40 -4.39
CA ILE A 517 9.06 1.08 -5.71
C ILE A 517 9.85 1.79 -6.82
N ASN A 518 10.14 3.08 -6.65
CA ASN A 518 10.83 3.85 -7.69
C ASN A 518 12.28 3.40 -7.90
N ILE A 519 12.95 2.88 -6.86
CA ILE A 519 14.35 2.43 -6.93
C ILE A 519 14.44 0.98 -7.41
N PHE A 520 13.60 0.08 -6.87
CA PHE A 520 13.76 -1.37 -7.06
C PHE A 520 12.71 -2.01 -7.98
N GLY A 521 11.61 -1.30 -8.27
CA GLY A 521 10.67 -1.72 -9.29
C GLY A 521 11.34 -1.82 -10.66
N SER A 522 10.79 -2.69 -11.51
CA SER A 522 11.37 -3.03 -12.83
C SER A 522 10.55 -2.55 -14.00
#